data_AF-A4HGD1-F1
#
_entry.id   AF-A4HGD1-F1
#
_cell.length_a   1.000
_cell.length_b   1.000
_cell.length_c   1.000
_cell.angle_alpha   90.00
_cell.angle_beta   90.00
_cell.angle_gamma   90.00
#
_symmetry.space_group_name_H-M   'P 1'
#
loop_
_entity.id
_entity.type
_entity.pdbx_description
1 polymer ?
#
loop_
_entity_poly.entity_id
_entity_poly.type
_entity_poly.pdbx_seq_one_letter_code
_entity_poly.pdbx_strand_id
1 'polypeptide(L)'
;MISNAVSGRLYSLVKGLAKVYLDIQTVGVAREMLLADSISGAAEVFIGAASTGGKALWMDLLILLGALIIIVVMTSCLVRFSWRLCISILMKTYTTEKIRANRKDSQIQIEREQAERKLRGYNGEEEAFVLTEQDPQVISTLLPKMRKGQERGTANSGGKSKQEAAGKLKESAIAAPPQHQQQEAGFTATSRRTPQDARAAPKSILRGFPEVDFMLTSPGQRYLLIGCRSKRKTSLYPQSDATAFMERGKELQEKYFTDVNAVVTTAVGLEQKAEIYAAQFSVDDTRLVAGERFTDKFVCFSVSGRTSVSLTHLWSMKLPDHRLVSSVPQWSVLGQDSILSIMDRSTEVEVITRSAEKTSTVHKDKFKVGSALAWAVCDDRVALGGSFLREPRLSRVVQRAGGGGITLESVAVFPNAEKLRVLALAFVTPGTPEFNTRSYMIVFLENGIGTIYDVQTLSTQNTPQTVCSFSDTDYAGHLRDAPLCILTALRGQAYHEVLRIALLRGPSVTVYEQAGKADSGNFQMVRVADMYDVQEGDPVKHAVFLQNGLGLATSGYADGRHVRLFALPSPMETS
;
A
#
# COMPACT_ATOMS: atom_id res chain seq x y z
N MET A 1 -1.15 38.98 16.18
CA MET A 1 -2.18 40.05 16.10
C MET A 1 -2.86 40.15 14.73
N ILE A 2 -2.14 40.14 13.60
CA ILE A 2 -2.73 40.23 12.24
C ILE A 2 -3.71 39.07 11.94
N SER A 3 -3.37 37.84 12.34
CA SER A 3 -4.24 36.67 12.14
C SER A 3 -5.61 36.81 12.81
N ASN A 4 -5.67 37.41 14.01
CA ASN A 4 -6.94 37.59 14.75
C ASN A 4 -7.79 38.74 14.20
N ALA A 5 -7.15 39.79 13.65
CA ALA A 5 -7.86 40.88 12.99
C ALA A 5 -8.43 40.46 11.63
N VAL A 6 -7.68 39.62 10.89
CA VAL A 6 -8.12 39.05 9.61
C VAL A 6 -9.24 38.04 9.83
N SER A 7 -9.12 37.14 10.81
CA SER A 7 -10.19 36.17 11.12
C SER A 7 -11.47 36.86 11.63
N GLY A 8 -11.34 37.91 12.45
CA GLY A 8 -12.49 38.68 12.93
C GLY A 8 -13.26 39.41 11.81
N ARG A 9 -12.55 40.02 10.87
CA ARG A 9 -13.18 40.71 9.71
C ARG A 9 -13.75 39.71 8.69
N LEU A 10 -13.05 38.59 8.47
CA LEU A 10 -13.54 37.52 7.60
C LEU A 10 -14.83 36.92 8.17
N TYR A 11 -14.88 36.70 9.48
CA TYR A 11 -16.07 36.21 10.17
C TYR A 11 -17.26 37.17 10.06
N SER A 12 -17.04 38.49 10.22
CA SER A 12 -18.12 39.48 10.05
C SER A 12 -18.63 39.57 8.61
N LEU A 13 -17.75 39.42 7.62
CA LEU A 13 -18.10 39.40 6.19
C LEU A 13 -18.91 38.16 5.82
N VAL A 14 -18.45 36.98 6.28
CA VAL A 14 -19.16 35.71 6.05
C VAL A 14 -20.53 35.74 6.73
N LYS A 15 -20.61 36.27 7.96
CA LYS A 15 -21.89 36.42 8.68
C LYS A 15 -22.85 37.40 7.98
N GLY A 16 -22.33 38.48 7.41
CA GLY A 16 -23.11 39.44 6.63
C GLY A 16 -23.65 38.86 5.33
N LEU A 17 -22.81 38.13 4.59
CA LEU A 17 -23.19 37.45 3.34
C LEU A 17 -24.20 36.32 3.58
N ALA A 18 -23.99 35.53 4.64
CA ALA A 18 -24.90 34.46 5.04
C ALA A 18 -26.31 34.97 5.37
N LYS A 19 -26.44 36.18 5.93
CA LYS A 19 -27.75 36.76 6.28
C LYS A 19 -28.53 37.31 5.07
N VAL A 20 -27.84 37.61 3.97
CA VAL A 20 -28.45 38.24 2.77
C VAL A 20 -28.76 37.20 1.69
N TYR A 21 -27.96 36.14 1.59
CA TYR A 21 -28.03 35.20 0.46
C TYR A 21 -28.53 33.80 0.80
N LEU A 22 -28.56 33.40 2.08
CA LEU A 22 -29.04 32.06 2.46
C LEU A 22 -30.54 32.08 2.76
N ASP A 23 -31.25 31.09 2.23
CA ASP A 23 -32.65 30.86 2.55
C ASP A 23 -32.81 30.54 4.05
N ILE A 24 -33.90 31.01 4.65
CA ILE A 24 -34.22 30.83 6.08
C ILE A 24 -34.29 29.33 6.42
N GLN A 25 -34.72 28.50 5.48
CA GLN A 25 -34.73 27.05 5.63
C GLN A 25 -33.32 26.45 5.70
N THR A 26 -32.37 26.93 4.88
CA THR A 26 -30.96 26.50 4.90
C THR A 26 -30.28 26.86 6.22
N VAL A 27 -30.61 28.02 6.80
CA VAL A 27 -30.11 28.43 8.13
C VAL A 27 -30.69 27.56 9.24
N GLY A 28 -31.96 27.15 9.14
CA GLY A 28 -32.60 26.21 10.06
C GLY A 28 -31.90 24.85 10.09
N VAL A 29 -31.66 24.28 8.91
CA VAL A 29 -30.97 22.98 8.76
C VAL A 29 -29.52 23.07 9.26
N ALA A 30 -28.79 24.14 8.96
CA ALA A 30 -27.42 24.33 9.46
C ALA A 30 -27.38 24.44 11.01
N ARG A 31 -28.42 25.00 11.62
CA ARG A 31 -28.53 25.06 13.09
C ARG A 31 -28.82 23.69 13.69
N GLU A 32 -29.65 22.87 13.05
CA GLU A 32 -29.90 21.49 13.47
C GLU A 32 -28.66 20.60 13.33
N MET A 33 -27.87 20.79 12.27
CA MET A 33 -26.57 20.12 12.13
C MET A 33 -25.57 20.50 13.22
N LEU A 34 -25.51 21.79 13.59
CA LEU A 34 -24.60 22.26 14.64
C LEU A 34 -25.01 21.78 16.04
N LEU A 35 -26.28 21.44 16.21
CA LEU A 35 -26.82 20.86 17.44
C LEU A 35 -26.75 19.32 17.45
N ALA A 36 -26.30 18.69 16.36
CA ALA A 36 -26.12 17.25 16.33
C ALA A 36 -24.86 16.84 17.11
N ASP A 37 -25.00 15.85 17.99
CA ASP A 37 -23.93 15.37 18.89
C ASP A 37 -22.77 14.66 18.15
N SER A 38 -22.89 14.47 16.83
CA SER A 38 -21.85 13.83 16.01
C SER A 38 -21.86 14.32 14.56
N ILE A 39 -20.70 14.22 13.90
CA ILE A 39 -20.54 14.53 12.47
C ILE A 39 -21.45 13.65 11.60
N SER A 40 -21.69 12.40 12.01
CA SER A 40 -22.61 11.49 11.33
C SER A 40 -24.06 11.96 11.46
N GLY A 41 -24.48 12.40 12.65
CA GLY A 41 -25.82 12.96 12.87
C GLY A 41 -26.02 14.26 12.09
N ALA A 42 -25.01 15.13 12.01
CA ALA A 42 -25.04 16.31 11.17
C ALA A 42 -25.16 15.96 9.68
N ALA A 43 -24.48 14.91 9.22
CA ALA A 43 -24.57 14.42 7.84
C ALA A 43 -25.93 13.81 7.52
N GLU A 44 -26.56 13.09 8.46
CA GLU A 44 -27.91 12.54 8.30
C GLU A 44 -28.97 13.65 8.19
N VAL A 45 -28.86 14.70 9.02
CA VAL A 45 -29.74 15.88 8.92
C VAL A 45 -29.57 16.57 7.56
N PHE A 46 -28.34 16.68 7.06
CA PHE A 46 -28.07 17.23 5.73
C PHE A 46 -28.66 16.39 4.60
N ILE A 47 -28.39 15.09 4.62
CA ILE A 47 -28.81 14.16 3.58
C ILE A 47 -30.35 14.04 3.58
N GLY A 48 -30.96 14.01 4.77
CA GLY A 48 -32.41 14.07 4.95
C GLY A 48 -33.00 15.33 4.31
N ALA A 49 -32.47 16.51 4.63
CA ALA A 49 -32.93 17.78 4.06
C ALA A 49 -32.65 17.92 2.55
N ALA A 50 -31.57 17.30 2.04
CA ALA A 50 -31.25 17.27 0.63
C ALA A 50 -32.15 16.30 -0.17
N SER A 51 -32.59 15.21 0.46
CA SER A 51 -33.44 14.18 -0.15
C SER A 51 -34.90 14.58 -0.33
N THR A 52 -35.41 15.52 0.49
CA THR A 52 -36.79 16.02 0.43
C THR A 52 -37.04 17.09 -0.64
N GLY A 53 -36.09 17.28 -1.57
CA GLY A 53 -36.28 18.10 -2.76
C GLY A 53 -35.91 19.59 -2.61
N GLY A 54 -35.02 19.93 -1.68
CA GLY A 54 -34.57 21.31 -1.44
C GLY A 54 -33.68 21.87 -2.55
N LYS A 55 -34.24 22.28 -3.69
CA LYS A 55 -33.50 23.00 -4.75
C LYS A 55 -32.81 24.28 -4.23
N ALA A 56 -33.41 24.97 -3.27
CA ALA A 56 -32.83 26.15 -2.61
C ALA A 56 -31.55 25.79 -1.82
N LEU A 57 -31.57 24.66 -1.10
CA LEU A 57 -30.46 24.17 -0.29
C LEU A 57 -29.24 23.79 -1.15
N TRP A 58 -29.48 23.23 -2.34
CA TRP A 58 -28.42 22.94 -3.32
C TRP A 58 -27.82 24.20 -3.96
N MET A 59 -28.66 25.20 -4.27
CA MET A 59 -28.18 26.48 -4.83
C MET A 59 -27.37 27.26 -3.79
N ASP A 60 -27.82 27.29 -2.55
CA ASP A 60 -27.11 27.91 -1.43
C ASP A 60 -25.75 27.22 -1.15
N LEU A 61 -25.71 25.89 -1.24
CA LEU A 61 -24.47 25.11 -1.12
C LEU A 61 -23.47 25.46 -2.24
N LEU A 62 -23.94 25.57 -3.49
CA LEU A 62 -23.09 25.93 -4.63
C LEU A 62 -22.54 27.36 -4.50
N ILE A 63 -23.35 28.30 -3.99
CA ILE A 63 -22.92 29.68 -3.73
C ILE A 63 -21.88 29.72 -2.61
N LEU A 64 -22.09 28.98 -1.51
CA LEU A 64 -21.13 28.83 -0.42
C LEU A 64 -19.81 28.20 -0.88
N LEU A 65 -19.88 27.14 -1.68
CA LEU A 65 -18.70 26.48 -2.25
C LEU A 65 -17.93 27.42 -3.18
N GLY A 66 -18.65 28.16 -4.03
CA GLY A 66 -18.06 29.18 -4.91
C GLY A 66 -17.36 30.30 -4.13
N ALA A 67 -18.00 30.82 -3.09
CA ALA A 67 -17.40 31.83 -2.21
C ALA A 67 -16.16 31.28 -1.48
N LEU A 68 -16.19 30.03 -1.02
CA LEU A 68 -15.08 29.38 -0.34
C LEU A 68 -13.88 29.17 -1.28
N ILE A 69 -14.14 28.77 -2.53
CA ILE A 69 -13.10 28.68 -3.58
C ILE A 69 -12.48 30.05 -3.83
N ILE A 70 -13.29 31.11 -3.96
CA ILE A 70 -12.78 32.48 -4.17
C ILE A 70 -11.91 32.92 -2.97
N ILE A 71 -12.33 32.64 -1.73
CA ILE A 71 -11.56 32.96 -0.53
C ILE A 71 -10.23 32.17 -0.49
N VAL A 72 -10.24 30.88 -0.84
CA VAL A 72 -9.04 30.03 -0.88
C VAL A 72 -8.06 30.52 -1.97
N VAL A 73 -8.57 30.91 -3.14
CA VAL A 73 -7.76 31.48 -4.22
C VAL A 73 -7.16 32.82 -3.77
N MET A 74 -7.96 33.71 -3.16
CA MET A 74 -7.47 35.01 -2.69
C MET A 74 -6.46 34.89 -1.56
N THR A 75 -6.65 33.96 -0.62
CA THR A 75 -5.67 33.69 0.44
C THR A 75 -4.40 33.05 -0.10
N SER A 76 -4.50 32.12 -1.05
CA SER A 76 -3.34 31.56 -1.74
C SER A 76 -2.55 32.62 -2.51
N CYS A 77 -3.25 33.56 -3.18
CA CYS A 77 -2.64 34.72 -3.81
C CYS A 77 -1.94 35.63 -2.80
N LEU A 78 -2.57 35.93 -1.65
CA LEU A 78 -1.97 36.75 -0.58
C LEU A 78 -0.75 36.08 0.05
N VAL A 79 -0.77 34.76 0.26
CA VAL A 79 0.36 33.99 0.78
C VAL A 79 1.50 33.97 -0.23
N ARG A 80 1.21 33.75 -1.52
CA ARG A 80 2.23 33.83 -2.59
C ARG A 80 2.82 35.22 -2.72
N PHE A 81 2.00 36.27 -2.58
CA PHE A 81 2.44 37.65 -2.65
C PHE A 81 3.31 38.02 -1.43
N SER A 82 2.88 37.67 -0.22
CA SER A 82 3.63 37.90 1.01
C SER A 82 4.94 37.09 1.06
N TRP A 83 4.93 35.84 0.61
CA TRP A 83 6.15 35.03 0.45
C TRP A 83 7.16 35.66 -0.51
N ARG A 84 6.70 36.14 -1.68
CA ARG A 84 7.55 36.88 -2.63
C ARG A 84 8.09 38.19 -2.03
N LEU A 85 7.30 38.88 -1.21
CA LEU A 85 7.72 40.10 -0.53
C LEU A 85 8.78 39.81 0.56
N CYS A 86 8.60 38.74 1.34
CA CYS A 86 9.58 38.28 2.32
C CYS A 86 10.90 37.86 1.66
N ILE A 87 10.86 37.10 0.56
CA ILE A 87 12.07 36.75 -0.20
C ILE A 87 12.76 37.99 -0.76
N SER A 88 12.01 38.96 -1.29
CA SER A 88 12.57 40.19 -1.85
C SER A 88 13.27 41.04 -0.77
N ILE A 89 12.69 41.12 0.44
CA ILE A 89 13.33 41.80 1.58
C ILE A 89 14.59 41.05 2.03
N LEU A 90 14.53 39.72 2.13
CA LEU A 90 15.67 38.89 2.55
C LEU A 90 16.85 38.97 1.56
N MET A 91 16.56 39.03 0.25
CA MET A 91 17.56 39.24 -0.80
C MET A 91 18.15 40.65 -0.75
N LYS A 92 17.36 41.68 -0.43
CA LYS A 92 17.88 43.04 -0.23
C LYS A 92 18.80 43.14 0.98
N THR A 93 18.46 42.50 2.11
CA THR A 93 19.34 42.51 3.29
C THR A 93 20.64 41.73 3.02
N TYR A 94 20.55 40.56 2.37
CA TYR A 94 21.72 39.76 2.00
C TYR A 94 22.67 40.49 1.05
N THR A 95 22.14 41.22 0.05
CA THR A 95 22.96 42.02 -0.87
C THR A 95 23.61 43.21 -0.16
N THR A 96 22.94 43.87 0.77
CA THR A 96 23.55 44.95 1.57
C THR A 96 24.64 44.45 2.53
N GLU A 97 24.49 43.27 3.13
CA GLU A 97 25.53 42.68 3.99
C GLU A 97 26.72 42.20 3.18
N LYS A 98 26.50 41.62 1.99
CA LYS A 98 27.57 41.21 1.07
C LYS A 98 28.37 42.41 0.55
N ILE A 99 27.72 43.55 0.27
CA ILE A 99 28.42 44.79 -0.10
C ILE A 99 29.24 45.33 1.08
N ARG A 100 28.75 45.23 2.32
CA ARG A 100 29.47 45.68 3.52
C ARG A 100 30.66 44.78 3.86
N ALA A 101 30.54 43.46 3.65
CA ALA A 101 31.62 42.49 3.83
C ALA A 101 32.75 42.69 2.79
N ASN A 102 32.38 42.82 1.50
CA ASN A 102 33.36 43.06 0.43
C ASN A 102 34.12 44.39 0.60
N ARG A 103 33.50 45.40 1.22
CA ARG A 103 34.16 46.69 1.51
C ARG A 103 35.25 46.58 2.59
N LYS A 104 35.10 45.66 3.54
CA LYS A 104 36.13 45.37 4.56
C LYS A 104 37.28 44.54 3.98
N ASP A 105 36.97 43.55 3.14
CA ASP A 105 38.00 42.73 2.50
C ASP A 105 38.85 43.54 1.51
N SER A 106 38.25 44.47 0.76
CA SER A 106 39.02 45.37 -0.13
C SER A 106 39.97 46.30 0.64
N GLN A 107 39.59 46.75 1.85
CA GLN A 107 40.47 47.58 2.67
C GLN A 107 41.66 46.78 3.21
N ILE A 108 41.43 45.54 3.64
CA ILE A 108 42.49 44.63 4.11
C ILE A 108 43.44 44.25 2.96
N GLN A 109 42.93 44.08 1.74
CA GLN A 109 43.72 43.74 0.57
C GLN A 109 44.61 44.90 0.09
N ILE A 110 44.10 46.15 0.16
CA ILE A 110 44.89 47.35 -0.16
C ILE A 110 46.02 47.57 0.87
N GLU A 111 45.76 47.35 2.16
CA GLU A 111 46.81 47.44 3.20
C GLU A 111 47.89 46.37 3.01
N ARG A 112 47.50 45.14 2.63
CA ARG A 112 48.47 44.07 2.29
C ARG A 112 49.27 44.37 1.03
N GLU A 113 48.65 44.90 -0.03
CA GLU A 113 49.38 45.32 -1.23
C GLU A 113 50.33 46.49 -0.94
N GLN A 114 49.96 47.46 -0.09
CA GLN A 114 50.86 48.55 0.29
C GLN A 114 52.04 48.05 1.13
N ALA A 115 51.83 47.06 2.01
CA ALA A 115 52.90 46.42 2.76
C ALA A 115 53.83 45.61 1.83
N GLU A 116 53.28 44.87 0.86
CA GLU A 116 54.07 44.14 -0.14
C GLU A 116 54.82 45.07 -1.10
N ARG A 117 54.24 46.20 -1.52
CA ARG A 117 54.94 47.21 -2.35
C ARG A 117 56.11 47.85 -1.60
N LYS A 118 55.98 48.09 -0.29
CA LYS A 118 57.11 48.55 0.55
C LYS A 118 58.19 47.49 0.72
N LEU A 119 57.82 46.21 0.78
CA LEU A 119 58.76 45.10 0.90
C LEU A 119 59.50 44.82 -0.42
N ARG A 120 58.83 44.98 -1.57
CA ARG A 120 59.40 44.78 -2.92
C ARG A 120 60.30 45.94 -3.36
N GLY A 121 60.03 47.18 -2.93
CA GLY A 121 60.94 48.31 -3.11
C GLY A 121 62.26 48.19 -2.33
N TYR A 122 62.29 47.38 -1.25
CA TYR A 122 63.52 47.11 -0.48
C TYR A 122 64.39 46.00 -1.11
N ASN A 123 63.78 45.12 -1.91
CA ASN A 123 64.43 43.94 -2.48
C ASN A 123 64.89 44.13 -3.94
N GLY A 124 64.80 45.34 -4.51
CA GLY A 124 65.45 45.68 -5.78
C GLY A 124 64.94 44.92 -7.02
N GLU A 125 63.74 44.34 -6.96
CA GLU A 125 63.07 43.69 -8.10
C GLU A 125 62.04 44.65 -8.71
N GLU A 126 62.51 45.73 -9.31
CA GLU A 126 61.72 46.61 -10.17
C GLU A 126 62.07 46.33 -11.63
N GLU A 127 61.34 45.43 -12.29
CA GLU A 127 61.01 45.59 -13.70
C GLU A 127 59.86 44.65 -14.10
N ALA A 128 58.84 45.25 -14.72
CA ALA A 128 57.68 44.63 -15.38
C ALA A 128 56.55 44.08 -14.50
N PHE A 129 55.83 44.94 -13.78
CA PHE A 129 54.36 44.80 -13.68
C PHE A 129 53.70 46.18 -13.54
N VAL A 130 53.25 46.72 -14.69
CA VAL A 130 52.21 47.74 -14.73
C VAL A 130 50.89 47.02 -15.00
N LEU A 131 50.01 47.06 -13.99
CA LEU A 131 48.58 46.86 -14.14
C LEU A 131 48.00 48.07 -14.87
N THR A 132 47.19 47.82 -15.90
CA THR A 132 46.11 48.75 -16.28
C THR A 132 44.81 47.97 -16.32
N GLU A 133 44.10 48.00 -15.19
CA GLU A 133 42.65 47.89 -15.21
C GLU A 133 42.05 49.13 -15.89
N GLN A 134 40.83 48.95 -16.40
CA GLN A 134 39.83 49.93 -16.86
C GLN A 134 39.83 50.25 -18.37
N ASP A 135 38.87 49.67 -19.10
CA ASP A 135 37.65 50.44 -19.39
C ASP A 135 36.44 49.53 -19.77
N PRO A 136 35.33 49.55 -19.01
CA PRO A 136 34.11 48.79 -19.29
C PRO A 136 33.17 49.53 -20.26
N GLN A 137 33.63 49.81 -21.48
CA GLN A 137 32.80 50.45 -22.52
C GLN A 137 32.91 49.90 -23.95
N VAL A 138 33.51 48.72 -24.18
CA VAL A 138 33.67 48.17 -25.56
C VAL A 138 32.93 46.84 -25.82
N ILE A 139 32.12 46.34 -24.87
CA ILE A 139 31.33 45.09 -25.03
C ILE A 139 29.90 45.35 -25.56
N SER A 140 29.66 46.49 -26.21
CA SER A 140 28.32 46.82 -26.76
C SER A 140 28.27 47.10 -28.27
N THR A 141 29.33 46.79 -29.04
CA THR A 141 29.35 47.14 -30.49
C THR A 141 29.81 46.08 -31.48
N LEU A 142 29.96 44.80 -31.12
CA LEU A 142 30.38 43.76 -32.09
C LEU A 142 29.61 42.42 -32.04
N LEU A 143 28.27 42.51 -31.96
CA LEU A 143 27.35 41.49 -32.46
C LEU A 143 26.30 42.21 -33.32
N PRO A 144 26.57 42.46 -34.62
CA PRO A 144 26.06 41.53 -35.63
C PRO A 144 26.84 41.52 -36.96
N LYS A 145 27.13 40.33 -37.51
CA LYS A 145 27.14 40.03 -38.97
C LYS A 145 27.71 38.62 -39.21
N MET A 146 26.87 37.60 -39.03
CA MET A 146 27.04 36.34 -39.76
C MET A 146 25.65 35.78 -40.12
N ARG A 147 25.03 36.41 -41.12
CA ARG A 147 24.00 35.80 -41.97
C ARG A 147 23.96 36.56 -43.30
N LYS A 148 23.75 35.80 -44.38
CA LYS A 148 23.91 36.10 -45.83
C LYS A 148 25.35 35.81 -46.28
N GLY A 149 25.66 34.76 -47.03
CA GLY A 149 24.87 34.07 -48.05
C GLY A 149 25.28 34.61 -49.43
N GLN A 150 25.60 33.67 -50.33
CA GLN A 150 25.49 33.77 -51.79
C GLN A 150 26.79 34.02 -52.61
N GLU A 151 27.25 32.91 -53.22
CA GLU A 151 27.54 32.69 -54.66
C GLU A 151 28.87 33.04 -55.36
N ARG A 152 29.22 32.07 -56.25
CA ARG A 152 30.06 32.08 -57.51
C ARG A 152 31.58 32.09 -57.30
N GLY A 153 32.33 31.05 -57.70
CA GLY A 153 32.59 30.50 -59.06
C GLY A 153 34.06 30.88 -59.40
N THR A 154 35.01 30.10 -59.96
CA THR A 154 35.03 28.94 -60.89
C THR A 154 36.50 28.46 -61.07
N ALA A 155 36.66 27.20 -61.56
CA ALA A 155 37.77 26.61 -62.38
C ALA A 155 39.07 26.15 -61.65
N ASN A 156 39.74 25.01 -61.92
CA ASN A 156 39.68 23.84 -62.83
C ASN A 156 40.55 22.73 -62.19
N SER A 157 40.29 21.42 -62.20
CA SER A 157 40.51 20.38 -63.25
C SER A 157 40.60 19.03 -62.48
N GLY A 158 40.31 17.81 -62.93
CA GLY A 158 39.82 17.19 -64.16
C GLY A 158 39.85 15.65 -63.97
N GLY A 159 38.88 14.92 -64.55
CA GLY A 159 38.90 13.46 -64.82
C GLY A 159 38.54 12.52 -63.65
N LYS A 160 37.30 12.02 -63.49
CA LYS A 160 36.52 10.98 -64.23
C LYS A 160 36.93 9.51 -63.98
N SER A 161 36.13 8.81 -63.16
CA SER A 161 35.32 7.59 -63.49
C SER A 161 34.59 7.13 -62.20
N LYS A 162 33.28 7.36 -62.00
CA LYS A 162 32.07 6.65 -62.51
C LYS A 162 32.09 5.12 -62.25
N GLN A 163 31.05 4.47 -61.73
CA GLN A 163 29.76 4.88 -61.15
C GLN A 163 29.10 3.68 -60.46
N GLU A 164 28.28 3.99 -59.45
CA GLU A 164 27.19 3.28 -58.77
C GLU A 164 26.44 2.11 -59.44
N ALA A 165 25.96 1.17 -58.60
CA ALA A 165 24.56 0.69 -58.51
C ALA A 165 24.46 -0.21 -57.24
N ALA A 166 23.69 0.11 -56.20
CA ALA A 166 22.24 -0.07 -56.02
C ALA A 166 21.74 -1.54 -56.10
N GLY A 167 21.15 -2.03 -54.99
CA GLY A 167 19.99 -2.92 -55.06
C GLY A 167 20.08 -4.36 -54.49
N LYS A 168 19.60 -4.51 -53.25
CA LYS A 168 18.69 -5.56 -52.71
C LYS A 168 18.61 -6.98 -53.35
N LEU A 169 18.88 -7.98 -52.50
CA LEU A 169 17.98 -9.01 -51.93
C LEU A 169 17.08 -9.92 -52.82
N LYS A 170 17.12 -11.22 -52.44
CA LYS A 170 16.34 -12.43 -52.79
C LYS A 170 17.04 -13.28 -53.85
N GLU A 171 17.21 -14.60 -53.69
CA GLU A 171 16.22 -15.62 -53.32
C GLU A 171 16.95 -16.96 -53.09
N SER A 172 16.50 -17.79 -52.16
CA SER A 172 16.70 -19.25 -52.21
C SER A 172 15.69 -19.93 -51.30
N ALA A 173 14.68 -20.52 -51.94
CA ALA A 173 13.66 -21.37 -51.36
C ALA A 173 14.13 -22.83 -51.31
N ILE A 174 13.83 -23.54 -50.22
CA ILE A 174 13.58 -25.00 -50.26
C ILE A 174 12.44 -25.28 -49.25
N ALA A 175 11.45 -26.05 -49.71
CA ALA A 175 10.19 -26.35 -49.06
C ALA A 175 10.21 -27.62 -48.19
N ALA A 176 9.40 -27.63 -47.11
CA ALA A 176 8.84 -28.81 -46.41
C ALA A 176 7.65 -28.37 -45.51
N PRO A 177 6.68 -29.25 -45.17
CA PRO A 177 5.24 -28.93 -45.05
C PRO A 177 4.75 -28.40 -43.69
N PRO A 178 3.52 -27.83 -43.61
CA PRO A 178 3.04 -27.13 -42.42
C PRO A 178 2.56 -28.09 -41.33
N GLN A 179 3.26 -28.12 -40.20
CA GLN A 179 2.68 -28.54 -38.93
C GLN A 179 1.89 -27.36 -38.34
N HIS A 180 0.66 -27.65 -37.90
CA HIS A 180 -0.20 -26.70 -37.20
C HIS A 180 0.53 -26.03 -36.04
N GLN A 181 0.79 -24.72 -36.18
CA GLN A 181 1.25 -23.87 -35.09
C GLN A 181 0.11 -23.69 -34.10
N GLN A 182 0.13 -24.48 -33.02
CA GLN A 182 -0.25 -23.94 -31.71
C GLN A 182 0.73 -22.80 -31.42
N GLN A 183 0.20 -21.59 -31.29
CA GLN A 183 0.93 -20.44 -30.79
C GLN A 183 1.32 -20.71 -29.34
N GLU A 184 2.48 -21.33 -29.13
CA GLU A 184 3.21 -21.22 -27.87
C GLU A 184 3.60 -19.75 -27.72
N ALA A 185 2.83 -19.01 -26.93
CA ALA A 185 3.26 -17.73 -26.39
C ALA A 185 4.60 -17.99 -25.68
N GLY A 186 5.67 -17.34 -26.11
CA GLY A 186 7.00 -17.50 -25.53
C GLY A 186 6.96 -17.20 -24.03
N PHE A 187 7.01 -18.26 -23.21
CA PHE A 187 7.10 -18.19 -21.77
C PHE A 187 8.56 -17.95 -21.37
N THR A 188 8.88 -16.77 -20.85
CA THR A 188 10.17 -16.51 -20.21
C THR A 188 10.14 -17.02 -18.77
N ALA A 189 10.69 -18.22 -18.56
CA ALA A 189 11.04 -18.70 -17.22
C ALA A 189 12.02 -17.72 -16.57
N THR A 190 11.59 -16.99 -15.54
CA THR A 190 12.45 -16.04 -14.83
C THR A 190 13.21 -16.75 -13.72
N SER A 191 14.14 -17.63 -14.09
CA SER A 191 15.11 -18.21 -13.15
C SER A 191 16.49 -17.54 -13.33
N ARG A 192 16.94 -16.81 -12.31
CA ARG A 192 18.35 -16.44 -12.12
C ARG A 192 18.62 -16.26 -10.64
N ARG A 193 19.44 -17.10 -10.01
CA ARG A 193 19.96 -16.86 -8.64
C ARG A 193 21.41 -17.33 -8.50
N THR A 194 22.29 -16.45 -8.03
CA THR A 194 23.56 -16.79 -7.36
C THR A 194 23.37 -16.58 -5.84
N PRO A 195 23.71 -17.55 -4.96
CA PRO A 195 23.06 -17.65 -3.65
C PRO A 195 23.76 -16.96 -2.46
N GLN A 196 24.94 -16.35 -2.61
CA GLN A 196 25.77 -16.00 -1.44
C GLN A 196 25.90 -14.49 -1.12
N ASP A 197 25.64 -13.57 -2.06
CA ASP A 197 25.81 -12.12 -1.83
C ASP A 197 24.48 -11.33 -1.66
N ALA A 198 23.32 -11.99 -1.65
CA ALA A 198 22.00 -11.35 -1.79
C ALA A 198 21.12 -11.36 -0.52
N ARG A 199 21.72 -11.39 0.68
CA ARG A 199 20.94 -11.33 1.93
C ARG A 199 20.14 -10.02 2.00
N ALA A 200 18.82 -10.12 2.17
CA ALA A 200 17.96 -8.97 2.27
C ALA A 200 18.22 -8.20 3.58
N ALA A 201 18.53 -6.91 3.46
CA ALA A 201 18.71 -6.04 4.61
C ALA A 201 17.37 -5.41 5.03
N PRO A 202 16.89 -5.60 6.27
CA PRO A 202 15.68 -4.94 6.74
C PRO A 202 15.92 -3.43 6.88
N LYS A 203 14.90 -2.62 6.60
CA LYS A 203 14.89 -1.18 6.86
C LYS A 203 14.90 -0.88 8.35
N SER A 204 14.15 -1.65 9.12
CA SER A 204 14.21 -1.59 10.57
C SER A 204 13.77 -2.90 11.20
N ILE A 205 13.99 -3.01 12.51
CA ILE A 205 13.75 -4.22 13.27
C ILE A 205 12.91 -3.84 14.50
N LEU A 206 11.76 -4.49 14.64
CA LEU A 206 10.85 -4.35 15.76
C LEU A 206 11.11 -5.47 16.78
N ARG A 207 11.79 -5.10 17.87
CA ARG A 207 12.18 -6.00 18.96
C ARG A 207 11.07 -6.15 20.01
N GLY A 208 11.30 -7.00 21.00
CA GLY A 208 10.37 -7.25 22.11
C GLY A 208 9.29 -8.29 21.83
N PHE A 209 9.40 -9.02 20.72
CA PHE A 209 8.62 -10.21 20.39
C PHE A 209 9.59 -11.38 20.22
N PRO A 210 9.96 -12.09 21.31
CA PRO A 210 10.94 -13.18 21.24
C PRO A 210 10.43 -14.38 20.43
N GLU A 211 9.11 -14.63 20.50
CA GLU A 211 8.41 -15.67 19.74
C GLU A 211 7.11 -15.07 19.21
N VAL A 212 7.03 -14.85 17.89
CA VAL A 212 5.80 -14.33 17.26
C VAL A 212 4.87 -15.51 16.98
N ASP A 213 3.67 -15.48 17.56
CA ASP A 213 2.64 -16.51 17.40
C ASP A 213 1.68 -16.21 16.25
N PHE A 214 1.42 -14.93 16.02
CA PHE A 214 0.65 -14.45 14.89
C PHE A 214 1.10 -13.06 14.50
N MET A 215 1.09 -12.80 13.20
CA MET A 215 1.29 -11.49 12.61
C MET A 215 0.32 -11.34 11.46
N LEU A 216 -0.51 -10.31 11.52
CA LEU A 216 -1.57 -10.08 10.55
C LEU A 216 -1.74 -8.59 10.30
N THR A 217 -2.02 -8.27 9.05
CA THR A 217 -2.40 -6.92 8.62
C THR A 217 -3.92 -6.91 8.44
N SER A 218 -4.58 -5.82 8.82
CA SER A 218 -6.02 -5.68 8.56
C SER A 218 -6.27 -5.76 7.04
N PRO A 219 -7.39 -6.33 6.58
CA PRO A 219 -7.67 -6.46 5.14
C PRO A 219 -7.52 -5.14 4.34
N GLY A 220 -7.89 -4.00 4.93
CA GLY A 220 -7.63 -2.65 4.41
C GLY A 220 -6.22 -2.11 4.58
N GLN A 221 -5.31 -2.92 5.14
CA GLN A 221 -3.93 -2.60 5.49
C GLN A 221 -3.74 -1.36 6.36
N ARG A 222 -4.78 -0.99 7.12
CA ARG A 222 -4.79 0.14 8.06
C ARG A 222 -4.06 -0.18 9.36
N TYR A 223 -4.03 -1.44 9.76
CA TYR A 223 -3.47 -1.86 11.03
C TYR A 223 -2.52 -3.05 10.86
N LEU A 224 -1.47 -3.10 11.67
CA LEU A 224 -0.59 -4.25 11.84
C LEU A 224 -0.77 -4.77 13.27
N LEU A 225 -1.09 -6.05 13.41
CA LEU A 225 -1.21 -6.72 14.70
C LEU A 225 -0.14 -7.79 14.83
N ILE A 226 0.58 -7.77 15.95
CA ILE A 226 1.66 -8.71 16.25
C ILE A 226 1.41 -9.29 17.64
N GLY A 227 1.33 -10.62 17.74
CA GLY A 227 1.10 -11.35 18.98
C GLY A 227 2.29 -12.21 19.39
N CYS A 228 2.60 -12.18 20.69
CA CYS A 228 3.59 -13.02 21.36
C CYS A 228 3.01 -13.49 22.70
N ARG A 229 2.65 -14.78 22.77
CA ARG A 229 2.06 -15.44 23.95
C ARG A 229 3.07 -15.57 25.07
N SER A 230 4.32 -15.93 24.76
CA SER A 230 5.38 -16.14 25.76
C SER A 230 5.66 -14.89 26.62
N LYS A 231 5.38 -13.69 26.09
CA LYS A 231 5.45 -12.41 26.83
C LYS A 231 4.09 -11.79 27.12
N ARG A 232 2.99 -12.47 26.79
CA ARG A 232 1.61 -11.95 26.84
C ARG A 232 1.54 -10.53 26.27
N LYS A 233 2.13 -10.36 25.08
CA LYS A 233 2.29 -9.08 24.39
C LYS A 233 1.70 -9.17 22.99
N THR A 234 0.66 -8.40 22.77
CA THR A 234 -0.06 -8.26 21.53
C THR A 234 -0.25 -6.78 21.29
N SER A 235 0.47 -6.28 20.28
CA SER A 235 0.54 -4.87 19.97
C SER A 235 -0.16 -4.60 18.64
N LEU A 236 -1.08 -3.64 18.66
CA LEU A 236 -1.81 -3.16 17.50
C LEU A 236 -1.22 -1.81 17.06
N TYR A 237 -0.73 -1.78 15.84
CA TYR A 237 -0.05 -0.64 15.24
C TYR A 237 -0.92 -0.01 14.15
N PRO A 238 -1.22 1.29 14.22
CA PRO A 238 -1.77 1.99 13.07
C PRO A 238 -0.70 2.12 11.98
N GLN A 239 -1.02 1.70 10.78
CA GLN A 239 -0.19 1.90 9.61
C GLN A 239 -0.52 3.28 9.02
N SER A 240 0.29 4.28 9.36
CA SER A 240 0.20 5.59 8.71
C SER A 240 0.61 5.48 7.24
N ASP A 241 0.07 6.34 6.38
CA ASP A 241 0.55 6.50 4.98
C ASP A 241 1.99 7.06 4.89
N ALA A 242 2.62 7.37 6.02
CA ALA A 242 3.99 7.87 6.05
C ALA A 242 4.98 6.73 5.82
N THR A 243 5.82 6.85 4.79
CA THR A 243 6.98 5.98 4.50
C THR A 243 7.85 5.67 5.73
N ALA A 244 7.83 6.55 6.73
CA ALA A 244 8.56 6.41 7.98
C ALA A 244 8.15 5.20 8.85
N PHE A 245 6.96 4.61 8.70
CA PHE A 245 6.56 3.44 9.50
C PHE A 245 7.59 2.31 9.42
N MET A 246 8.10 2.04 8.22
CA MET A 246 9.09 0.98 7.96
C MET A 246 10.47 1.26 8.54
N GLU A 247 10.79 2.53 8.81
CA GLU A 247 12.09 2.97 9.32
C GLU A 247 12.07 3.11 10.86
N ARG A 248 10.88 3.26 11.44
CA ARG A 248 10.66 3.55 12.86
C ARG A 248 10.60 2.32 13.77
N GLY A 249 11.23 1.20 13.40
CA GLY A 249 11.18 -0.04 14.17
C GLY A 249 11.58 0.11 15.64
N LYS A 250 12.47 1.04 16.02
CA LYS A 250 12.77 1.34 17.42
C LYS A 250 11.65 2.14 18.11
N GLU A 251 11.14 3.18 17.46
CA GLU A 251 10.06 4.01 18.01
C GLU A 251 8.77 3.20 18.21
N LEU A 252 8.44 2.32 17.26
CA LEU A 252 7.29 1.41 17.36
C LEU A 252 7.41 0.40 18.51
N GLN A 253 8.61 0.16 19.06
CA GLN A 253 8.75 -0.69 20.26
C GLN A 253 8.27 0.02 21.52
N GLU A 254 8.49 1.34 21.57
CA GLU A 254 8.32 2.15 22.76
C GLU A 254 6.98 2.92 22.74
N LYS A 255 6.51 3.30 21.55
CA LYS A 255 5.39 4.24 21.35
C LYS A 255 4.53 3.83 20.16
N TYR A 256 3.35 4.45 20.02
CA TYR A 256 2.45 4.32 18.87
C TYR A 256 1.85 2.92 18.66
N PHE A 257 1.47 2.24 19.74
CA PHE A 257 0.71 1.01 19.68
C PHE A 257 -0.35 0.95 20.78
N THR A 258 -1.37 0.13 20.54
CA THR A 258 -2.39 -0.22 21.52
C THR A 258 -2.10 -1.61 22.07
N ASP A 259 -2.04 -1.74 23.41
CA ASP A 259 -1.86 -3.03 24.10
C ASP A 259 -3.19 -3.81 24.09
N VAL A 260 -3.30 -4.77 23.18
CA VAL A 260 -4.53 -5.55 23.00
C VAL A 260 -4.77 -6.50 24.16
N ASN A 261 -3.71 -7.05 24.77
CA ASN A 261 -3.90 -7.92 25.94
C ASN A 261 -4.52 -7.16 27.09
N ALA A 262 -4.14 -5.90 27.33
CA ALA A 262 -4.75 -5.09 28.39
C ALA A 262 -6.26 -4.92 28.16
N VAL A 263 -6.66 -4.62 26.92
CA VAL A 263 -8.08 -4.47 26.55
C VAL A 263 -8.84 -5.79 26.69
N VAL A 264 -8.26 -6.91 26.23
CA VAL A 264 -8.86 -8.25 26.36
C VAL A 264 -8.99 -8.68 27.83
N THR A 265 -7.96 -8.40 28.65
CA THR A 265 -7.96 -8.68 30.09
C THR A 265 -9.18 -8.03 30.76
N THR A 266 -9.38 -6.74 30.50
CA THR A 266 -10.52 -5.98 31.01
C THR A 266 -11.85 -6.52 30.49
N ALA A 267 -11.95 -6.82 29.19
CA ALA A 267 -13.19 -7.30 28.58
C ALA A 267 -13.63 -8.67 29.08
N VAL A 268 -12.66 -9.54 29.41
CA VAL A 268 -12.92 -10.90 29.94
C VAL A 268 -13.07 -10.91 31.46
N GLY A 269 -12.58 -9.87 32.15
CA GLY A 269 -12.60 -9.77 33.62
C GLY A 269 -11.50 -10.61 34.28
N LEU A 270 -10.31 -10.67 33.68
CA LEU A 270 -9.18 -11.43 34.20
C LEU A 270 -8.35 -10.60 35.19
N GLU A 271 -7.90 -11.23 36.27
CA GLU A 271 -6.95 -10.63 37.22
C GLU A 271 -5.53 -10.55 36.65
N GLN A 272 -5.16 -11.54 35.82
CA GLN A 272 -3.87 -11.58 35.14
C GLN A 272 -4.02 -11.14 33.68
N LYS A 273 -2.93 -10.62 33.12
CA LYS A 273 -2.86 -10.26 31.70
C LYS A 273 -3.27 -11.47 30.83
N ALA A 274 -4.24 -11.24 29.95
CA ALA A 274 -4.80 -12.21 29.02
C ALA A 274 -3.72 -12.81 28.12
N GLU A 275 -3.87 -14.10 27.79
CA GLU A 275 -3.04 -14.75 26.78
C GLU A 275 -3.85 -14.89 25.50
N ILE A 276 -3.55 -14.04 24.51
CA ILE A 276 -4.23 -14.06 23.22
C ILE A 276 -3.57 -15.14 22.37
N TYR A 277 -4.32 -16.17 21.99
CA TYR A 277 -3.82 -17.25 21.17
C TYR A 277 -3.96 -16.95 19.68
N ALA A 278 -5.08 -16.35 19.28
CA ALA A 278 -5.38 -16.04 17.89
C ALA A 278 -6.09 -14.71 17.77
N ALA A 279 -5.98 -14.07 16.61
CA ALA A 279 -6.70 -12.84 16.33
C ALA A 279 -6.93 -12.67 14.83
N GLN A 280 -8.00 -11.96 14.46
CA GLN A 280 -8.29 -11.62 13.06
C GLN A 280 -9.19 -10.39 12.96
N PHE A 281 -8.99 -9.61 11.91
CA PHE A 281 -9.84 -8.48 11.59
C PHE A 281 -11.06 -8.91 10.77
N SER A 282 -12.15 -8.16 10.89
CA SER A 282 -13.22 -8.19 9.89
C SER A 282 -12.74 -7.61 8.55
N VAL A 283 -13.41 -7.97 7.47
CA VAL A 283 -13.06 -7.57 6.09
C VAL A 283 -13.09 -6.07 5.84
N ASP A 284 -13.93 -5.36 6.59
CA ASP A 284 -14.11 -3.91 6.53
C ASP A 284 -13.16 -3.12 7.46
N ASP A 285 -12.21 -3.80 8.13
CA ASP A 285 -11.30 -3.23 9.13
C ASP A 285 -11.97 -2.61 10.37
N THR A 286 -13.29 -2.78 10.54
CA THR A 286 -14.01 -2.13 11.66
C THR A 286 -13.95 -2.94 12.94
N ARG A 287 -13.57 -4.23 12.88
CA ARG A 287 -13.57 -5.13 14.04
C ARG A 287 -12.29 -5.93 14.14
N LEU A 288 -11.91 -6.21 15.37
CA LEU A 288 -10.86 -7.15 15.74
C LEU A 288 -11.44 -8.20 16.66
N VAL A 289 -11.37 -9.46 16.25
CA VAL A 289 -11.75 -10.61 17.07
C VAL A 289 -10.48 -11.25 17.61
N ALA A 290 -10.37 -11.37 18.93
CA ALA A 290 -9.24 -11.98 19.63
C ALA A 290 -9.71 -13.20 20.43
N GLY A 291 -9.02 -14.33 20.27
CA GLY A 291 -9.23 -15.55 21.03
C GLY A 291 -8.35 -15.57 22.27
N GLU A 292 -8.95 -15.46 23.44
CA GLU A 292 -8.28 -15.58 24.73
C GLU A 292 -8.24 -17.06 25.15
N ARG A 293 -7.03 -17.54 25.45
CA ARG A 293 -6.72 -18.96 25.64
C ARG A 293 -7.40 -19.57 26.85
N PHE A 294 -7.27 -18.96 28.03
CA PHE A 294 -7.57 -19.63 29.29
C PHE A 294 -9.07 -19.71 29.57
N THR A 295 -9.83 -18.73 29.13
CA THR A 295 -11.29 -18.71 29.24
C THR A 295 -11.99 -19.33 28.05
N ASP A 296 -11.24 -19.70 27.01
CA ASP A 296 -11.73 -20.25 25.75
C ASP A 296 -12.81 -19.35 25.13
N LYS A 297 -12.54 -18.04 25.08
CA LYS A 297 -13.47 -17.03 24.57
C LYS A 297 -12.88 -16.30 23.37
N PHE A 298 -13.68 -16.14 22.33
CA PHE A 298 -13.48 -15.05 21.39
C PHE A 298 -14.09 -13.77 21.92
N VAL A 299 -13.38 -12.67 21.74
CA VAL A 299 -13.80 -11.33 22.14
C VAL A 299 -13.66 -10.40 20.95
N CYS A 300 -14.74 -9.72 20.59
CA CYS A 300 -14.79 -8.79 19.47
C CYS A 300 -14.76 -7.35 19.97
N PHE A 301 -13.93 -6.56 19.31
CA PHE A 301 -13.78 -5.13 19.53
C PHE A 301 -14.12 -4.38 18.25
N SER A 302 -14.76 -3.22 18.39
CA SER A 302 -14.74 -2.19 17.36
C SER A 302 -13.36 -1.54 17.36
N VAL A 303 -12.78 -1.36 16.18
CA VAL A 303 -11.47 -0.74 15.97
C VAL A 303 -11.69 0.65 15.38
N SER A 304 -11.14 1.67 16.01
CA SER A 304 -11.22 3.04 15.48
C SER A 304 -9.96 3.84 15.77
N GLY A 305 -9.71 4.85 14.94
CA GLY A 305 -8.60 5.78 15.09
C GLY A 305 -7.43 5.49 14.15
N ARG A 306 -6.90 6.54 13.52
CA ARG A 306 -5.86 6.45 12.46
C ARG A 306 -4.42 6.51 12.98
N THR A 307 -4.21 7.17 14.12
CA THR A 307 -2.87 7.41 14.71
C THR A 307 -2.78 6.92 16.15
N SER A 308 -3.91 6.91 16.86
CA SER A 308 -4.09 6.27 18.16
C SER A 308 -5.30 5.37 18.02
N VAL A 309 -5.07 4.06 18.15
CA VAL A 309 -6.12 3.06 17.93
C VAL A 309 -6.86 2.80 19.24
N SER A 310 -8.16 2.97 19.24
CA SER A 310 -9.03 2.59 20.35
C SER A 310 -9.77 1.30 20.03
N LEU A 311 -9.90 0.45 21.05
CA LEU A 311 -10.62 -0.83 20.97
C LEU A 311 -11.78 -0.80 21.95
N THR A 312 -13.00 -0.82 21.42
CA THR A 312 -14.22 -0.82 22.23
C THR A 312 -14.86 -2.20 22.20
N HIS A 313 -15.00 -2.83 23.36
CA HIS A 313 -15.59 -4.17 23.47
C HIS A 313 -17.03 -4.17 22.93
N LEU A 314 -17.31 -5.05 21.98
CA LEU A 314 -18.65 -5.25 21.41
C LEU A 314 -19.32 -6.48 22.00
N TRP A 315 -18.60 -7.60 22.03
CA TRP A 315 -19.13 -8.87 22.51
C TRP A 315 -18.06 -9.90 22.83
N SER A 316 -18.45 -10.94 23.57
CA SER A 316 -17.65 -12.15 23.77
C SER A 316 -18.46 -13.41 23.44
N MET A 317 -17.79 -14.49 23.09
CA MET A 317 -18.40 -15.76 22.75
C MET A 317 -17.51 -16.88 23.28
N LYS A 318 -18.04 -17.67 24.23
CA LYS A 318 -17.35 -18.85 24.74
C LYS A 318 -17.42 -20.00 23.73
N LEU A 319 -16.27 -20.54 23.37
CA LEU A 319 -16.17 -21.69 22.49
C LEU A 319 -16.49 -23.00 23.23
N PRO A 320 -16.97 -24.02 22.49
CA PRO A 320 -17.08 -25.36 23.02
C PRO A 320 -15.71 -26.06 23.06
N ASP A 321 -15.59 -27.05 23.95
CA ASP A 321 -14.51 -28.05 23.95
C ASP A 321 -13.07 -27.52 24.20
N HIS A 322 -12.88 -26.36 24.85
CA HIS A 322 -11.55 -25.85 25.22
C HIS A 322 -10.59 -25.73 24.02
N ARG A 323 -11.11 -25.29 22.88
CA ARG A 323 -10.38 -25.32 21.60
C ARG A 323 -9.13 -24.45 21.67
N LEU A 324 -9.24 -23.21 22.13
CA LEU A 324 -8.10 -22.28 22.19
C LEU A 324 -6.99 -22.77 23.14
N VAL A 325 -7.33 -23.64 24.10
CA VAL A 325 -6.34 -24.21 25.05
C VAL A 325 -5.42 -25.22 24.36
N SER A 326 -5.97 -26.03 23.44
CA SER A 326 -5.33 -27.21 22.85
C SER A 326 -4.77 -26.96 21.45
N SER A 327 -5.50 -26.29 20.57
CA SER A 327 -5.06 -25.94 19.22
C SER A 327 -5.93 -24.83 18.63
N VAL A 328 -5.37 -24.01 17.74
CA VAL A 328 -6.21 -23.12 16.93
C VAL A 328 -6.40 -23.74 15.56
N PRO A 329 -7.60 -24.32 15.29
CA PRO A 329 -7.96 -24.65 13.91
C PRO A 329 -7.85 -23.39 13.06
N GLN A 330 -7.58 -23.55 11.76
CA GLN A 330 -7.68 -22.44 10.82
C GLN A 330 -9.09 -21.84 10.91
N TRP A 331 -9.21 -20.52 11.05
CA TRP A 331 -10.49 -19.89 11.31
C TRP A 331 -10.58 -18.50 10.68
N SER A 332 -11.81 -18.01 10.50
CA SER A 332 -12.10 -16.67 10.01
C SER A 332 -13.25 -16.02 10.77
N VAL A 333 -13.24 -14.70 10.86
CA VAL A 333 -14.45 -13.93 11.19
C VAL A 333 -15.45 -14.12 10.04
N LEU A 334 -16.71 -14.38 10.40
CA LEU A 334 -17.82 -14.53 9.45
C LEU A 334 -18.95 -13.58 9.85
N GLY A 335 -19.21 -12.58 9.00
CA GLY A 335 -20.21 -11.56 9.31
C GLY A 335 -19.93 -10.84 10.63
N GLN A 336 -20.99 -10.60 11.42
CA GLN A 336 -20.90 -9.71 12.58
C GLN A 336 -20.66 -10.41 13.93
N ASP A 337 -21.08 -11.66 14.04
CA ASP A 337 -21.20 -12.39 15.29
C ASP A 337 -20.99 -13.90 15.13
N SER A 338 -20.38 -14.30 14.02
CA SER A 338 -20.04 -15.69 13.74
C SER A 338 -18.56 -15.83 13.43
N ILE A 339 -18.07 -17.04 13.61
CA ILE A 339 -16.75 -17.45 13.15
C ILE A 339 -16.88 -18.72 12.31
N LEU A 340 -15.99 -18.83 11.33
CA LEU A 340 -15.78 -20.03 10.53
C LEU A 340 -14.53 -20.73 11.04
N SER A 341 -14.54 -22.04 11.19
CA SER A 341 -13.42 -22.83 11.69
C SER A 341 -13.23 -24.11 10.89
N ILE A 342 -12.00 -24.46 10.55
CA ILE A 342 -11.64 -25.71 9.88
C ILE A 342 -11.23 -26.73 10.93
N MET A 343 -12.12 -27.68 11.19
CA MET A 343 -11.98 -28.64 12.29
C MET A 343 -10.90 -29.68 12.07
N ASP A 344 -10.70 -30.05 10.81
CA ASP A 344 -9.67 -31.00 10.41
C ASP A 344 -9.11 -30.55 9.07
N ARG A 345 -7.79 -30.67 8.90
CA ARG A 345 -7.10 -30.48 7.62
C ARG A 345 -7.61 -31.45 6.54
N SER A 346 -8.43 -32.43 6.92
CA SER A 346 -8.93 -33.46 6.01
C SER A 346 -10.31 -33.19 5.40
N THR A 347 -11.30 -32.54 6.05
CA THR A 347 -12.67 -32.59 5.49
C THR A 347 -13.75 -31.62 5.98
N GLU A 348 -13.67 -31.00 7.17
CA GLU A 348 -14.85 -30.29 7.74
C GLU A 348 -14.59 -28.83 8.08
N VAL A 349 -15.54 -27.99 7.68
CA VAL A 349 -15.63 -26.60 8.11
C VAL A 349 -16.87 -26.46 8.99
N GLU A 350 -16.69 -25.79 10.13
CA GLU A 350 -17.67 -25.54 11.16
C GLU A 350 -17.98 -24.04 11.23
N VAL A 351 -19.26 -23.67 11.28
CA VAL A 351 -19.67 -22.31 11.59
C VAL A 351 -20.18 -22.27 13.02
N ILE A 352 -19.68 -21.31 13.79
CA ILE A 352 -20.04 -21.10 15.18
C ILE A 352 -20.64 -19.69 15.29
N THR A 353 -21.91 -19.62 15.66
CA THR A 353 -22.65 -18.35 15.79
C THR A 353 -22.97 -18.06 17.25
N ARG A 354 -22.85 -16.78 17.61
CA ARG A 354 -23.12 -16.27 18.95
C ARG A 354 -24.62 -16.23 19.27
N SER A 355 -24.94 -16.40 20.55
CA SER A 355 -26.31 -16.29 21.07
C SER A 355 -26.84 -14.85 21.17
N ALA A 356 -28.16 -14.73 21.29
CA ALA A 356 -28.83 -13.47 21.64
C ALA A 356 -28.37 -12.91 23.00
N GLU A 357 -27.93 -13.79 23.92
CA GLU A 357 -27.37 -13.43 25.23
C GLU A 357 -25.92 -12.91 25.15
N LYS A 358 -25.38 -12.69 23.95
CA LYS A 358 -24.09 -12.02 23.63
C LYS A 358 -22.85 -12.57 24.35
N THR A 359 -22.92 -13.77 24.91
CA THR A 359 -21.87 -14.39 25.74
C THR A 359 -21.73 -15.89 25.52
N SER A 360 -22.81 -16.57 25.11
CA SER A 360 -22.85 -18.01 24.83
C SER A 360 -22.86 -18.31 23.33
N THR A 361 -22.47 -19.53 22.97
CA THR A 361 -22.60 -20.06 21.60
C THR A 361 -24.01 -20.61 21.40
N VAL A 362 -24.68 -20.30 20.28
CA VAL A 362 -26.03 -20.81 19.97
C VAL A 362 -26.04 -21.89 18.92
N HIS A 363 -25.22 -21.78 17.88
CA HIS A 363 -25.38 -22.63 16.71
C HIS A 363 -24.07 -23.19 16.19
N LYS A 364 -24.11 -24.44 15.75
CA LYS A 364 -23.00 -25.20 15.19
C LYS A 364 -23.47 -25.95 13.95
N ASP A 365 -22.98 -25.57 12.79
CA ASP A 365 -23.15 -26.33 11.55
C ASP A 365 -21.82 -26.79 11.00
N LYS A 366 -21.81 -27.99 10.42
CA LYS A 366 -20.63 -28.59 9.80
C LYS A 366 -20.94 -28.98 8.37
N PHE A 367 -19.98 -28.79 7.49
CA PHE A 367 -20.07 -29.25 6.11
C PHE A 367 -18.75 -29.81 5.60
N LYS A 368 -18.87 -30.84 4.75
CA LYS A 368 -17.73 -31.53 4.16
C LYS A 368 -17.22 -30.78 2.95
N VAL A 369 -15.94 -30.47 2.96
CA VAL A 369 -15.25 -29.74 1.89
C VAL A 369 -14.13 -30.53 1.22
N GLY A 370 -13.80 -31.72 1.74
CA GLY A 370 -12.73 -32.57 1.23
C GLY A 370 -11.34 -32.14 1.71
N SER A 371 -10.31 -32.92 1.34
CA SER A 371 -8.93 -32.69 1.78
C SER A 371 -8.31 -31.52 1.01
N ALA A 372 -8.32 -30.35 1.64
CA ALA A 372 -7.70 -29.12 1.17
C ALA A 372 -6.25 -29.05 1.68
N LEU A 373 -5.30 -28.76 0.79
CA LEU A 373 -3.94 -28.37 1.17
C LEU A 373 -3.83 -26.86 1.39
N ALA A 374 -4.63 -26.09 0.64
CA ALA A 374 -4.66 -24.65 0.67
C ALA A 374 -6.10 -24.16 0.88
N TRP A 375 -6.24 -23.11 1.68
CA TRP A 375 -7.50 -22.46 1.97
C TRP A 375 -7.28 -20.94 2.01
N ALA A 376 -8.32 -20.19 1.68
CA ALA A 376 -8.37 -18.75 1.89
C ALA A 376 -9.81 -18.34 2.19
N VAL A 377 -10.01 -17.36 3.07
CA VAL A 377 -11.33 -16.83 3.39
C VAL A 377 -11.32 -15.31 3.33
N CYS A 378 -12.37 -14.75 2.76
CA CYS A 378 -12.71 -13.34 2.89
C CYS A 378 -14.22 -13.22 3.02
N ASP A 379 -14.67 -12.63 4.12
CA ASP A 379 -16.08 -12.41 4.45
C ASP A 379 -16.85 -13.73 4.49
N ASP A 380 -17.88 -13.87 3.66
CA ASP A 380 -18.67 -15.09 3.51
C ASP A 380 -18.09 -16.06 2.47
N ARG A 381 -16.94 -15.77 1.86
CA ARG A 381 -16.36 -16.57 0.79
C ARG A 381 -15.22 -17.45 1.28
N VAL A 382 -15.29 -18.72 0.92
CA VAL A 382 -14.31 -19.75 1.27
C VAL A 382 -13.76 -20.36 0.00
N ALA A 383 -12.45 -20.23 -0.17
CA ALA A 383 -11.70 -20.82 -1.26
C ALA A 383 -10.91 -22.02 -0.75
N LEU A 384 -10.92 -23.12 -1.51
CA LEU A 384 -10.30 -24.39 -1.14
C LEU A 384 -9.66 -25.05 -2.35
N GLY A 385 -8.50 -25.67 -2.12
CA GLY A 385 -7.77 -26.43 -3.13
C GLY A 385 -6.82 -27.42 -2.47
N GLY A 386 -6.50 -28.52 -3.12
CA GLY A 386 -5.61 -29.50 -2.50
C GLY A 386 -5.26 -30.69 -3.36
N SER A 387 -4.71 -31.73 -2.74
CA SER A 387 -4.26 -32.94 -3.43
C SER A 387 -5.39 -33.76 -4.06
N PHE A 388 -6.56 -33.78 -3.41
CA PHE A 388 -7.71 -34.58 -3.86
C PHE A 388 -8.82 -33.70 -4.46
N LEU A 389 -8.87 -32.42 -4.08
CA LEU A 389 -9.64 -31.40 -4.77
C LEU A 389 -8.90 -31.04 -6.07
N ARG A 390 -9.09 -31.88 -7.09
CA ARG A 390 -8.48 -31.73 -8.42
C ARG A 390 -8.70 -30.36 -9.04
N GLU A 391 -9.77 -29.66 -8.65
CA GLU A 391 -10.08 -28.31 -9.11
C GLU A 391 -10.26 -27.41 -7.88
N PRO A 392 -9.60 -26.23 -7.84
CA PRO A 392 -9.87 -25.22 -6.83
C PRO A 392 -11.33 -24.80 -6.86
N ARG A 393 -11.92 -24.53 -5.70
CA ARG A 393 -13.32 -24.13 -5.56
C ARG A 393 -13.44 -22.86 -4.74
N LEU A 394 -14.37 -22.02 -5.14
CA LEU A 394 -14.86 -20.90 -4.34
C LEU A 394 -16.31 -21.20 -3.97
N SER A 395 -16.61 -21.12 -2.68
CA SER A 395 -17.95 -21.31 -2.14
C SER A 395 -18.34 -20.12 -1.28
N ARG A 396 -19.64 -19.88 -1.14
CA ARG A 396 -20.22 -18.85 -0.29
C ARG A 396 -20.92 -19.51 0.89
N VAL A 397 -20.64 -19.03 2.10
CA VAL A 397 -21.33 -19.44 3.32
C VAL A 397 -22.63 -18.65 3.42
N VAL A 398 -23.76 -19.33 3.36
CA VAL A 398 -25.09 -18.71 3.32
C VAL A 398 -25.96 -19.30 4.42
N GLN A 399 -26.67 -18.44 5.15
CA GLN A 399 -27.69 -18.86 6.10
C GLN A 399 -28.95 -19.30 5.35
N ARG A 400 -29.44 -20.52 5.60
CA ARG A 400 -30.68 -21.03 5.02
C ARG A 400 -31.88 -20.22 5.50
N ALA A 401 -32.86 -20.05 4.62
CA ALA A 401 -34.13 -19.44 4.95
C ALA A 401 -34.81 -20.14 6.14
N GLY A 402 -35.54 -19.36 6.96
CA GLY A 402 -36.30 -19.88 8.09
C GLY A 402 -35.46 -20.41 9.26
N GLY A 403 -34.17 -20.08 9.34
CA GLY A 403 -33.28 -20.53 10.42
C GLY A 403 -32.82 -21.98 10.29
N GLY A 404 -32.96 -22.58 9.10
CA GLY A 404 -32.62 -23.99 8.83
C GLY A 404 -31.12 -24.34 8.81
N GLY A 405 -30.27 -23.52 9.44
CA GLY A 405 -28.82 -23.66 9.48
C GLY A 405 -28.07 -22.89 8.40
N ILE A 406 -26.82 -23.25 8.16
CA ILE A 406 -25.86 -22.61 7.26
C ILE A 406 -25.37 -23.63 6.24
N THR A 407 -25.23 -23.20 4.99
CA THR A 407 -24.78 -24.02 3.86
C THR A 407 -23.65 -23.37 3.10
N LEU A 408 -22.89 -24.20 2.37
CA LEU A 408 -22.03 -23.72 1.30
C LEU A 408 -22.75 -23.78 -0.03
N GLU A 409 -22.86 -22.62 -0.68
CA GLU A 409 -23.25 -22.52 -2.08
C GLU A 409 -21.99 -22.47 -2.96
N SER A 410 -21.94 -23.31 -3.97
CA SER A 410 -20.83 -23.29 -4.93
C SER A 410 -20.90 -22.00 -5.75
N VAL A 411 -19.83 -21.19 -5.70
CA VAL A 411 -19.71 -19.95 -6.49
C VAL A 411 -19.01 -20.24 -7.80
N ALA A 412 -17.86 -20.91 -7.74
CA ALA A 412 -17.08 -21.25 -8.92
C ALA A 412 -16.17 -22.46 -8.70
N VAL A 413 -15.91 -23.16 -9.80
CA VAL A 413 -14.86 -24.17 -9.91
C VAL A 413 -13.85 -23.66 -10.92
N PHE A 414 -12.58 -23.59 -10.52
CA PHE A 414 -11.53 -23.01 -11.35
C PHE A 414 -10.85 -24.10 -12.20
N PRO A 415 -10.54 -23.81 -13.48
CA PRO A 415 -9.89 -24.78 -14.35
C PRO A 415 -8.55 -25.28 -13.79
N ASN A 416 -8.37 -26.60 -13.75
CA ASN A 416 -7.10 -27.26 -13.48
C ASN A 416 -6.99 -28.51 -14.36
N ALA A 417 -6.77 -28.29 -15.66
CA ALA A 417 -6.82 -29.34 -16.68
C ALA A 417 -5.86 -30.50 -16.39
N GLU A 418 -4.67 -30.19 -15.85
CA GLU A 418 -3.63 -31.16 -15.50
C GLU A 418 -3.91 -31.86 -14.16
N LYS A 419 -4.95 -31.43 -13.41
CA LYS A 419 -5.35 -31.98 -12.10
C LYS A 419 -4.19 -31.97 -11.09
N LEU A 420 -3.35 -30.95 -11.17
CA LEU A 420 -2.20 -30.77 -10.29
C LEU A 420 -2.62 -30.35 -8.89
N ARG A 421 -1.78 -30.62 -7.89
CA ARG A 421 -2.03 -30.14 -6.53
C ARG A 421 -2.01 -28.62 -6.48
N VAL A 422 -2.99 -28.07 -5.77
CA VAL A 422 -3.00 -26.65 -5.40
C VAL A 422 -2.15 -26.46 -4.16
N LEU A 423 -1.04 -25.73 -4.28
CA LEU A 423 -0.10 -25.49 -3.17
C LEU A 423 -0.49 -24.28 -2.32
N ALA A 424 -1.05 -23.24 -2.94
CA ALA A 424 -1.42 -22.02 -2.25
C ALA A 424 -2.59 -21.32 -2.97
N LEU A 425 -3.41 -20.61 -2.19
CA LEU A 425 -4.58 -19.86 -2.66
C LEU A 425 -4.61 -18.49 -2.00
N ALA A 426 -5.01 -17.47 -2.74
CA ALA A 426 -5.35 -16.16 -2.20
C ALA A 426 -6.59 -15.60 -2.89
N PHE A 427 -7.28 -14.72 -2.17
CA PHE A 427 -8.47 -14.06 -2.64
C PHE A 427 -8.39 -12.57 -2.33
N VAL A 428 -8.76 -11.75 -3.32
CA VAL A 428 -8.80 -10.29 -3.23
C VAL A 428 -10.22 -9.85 -3.52
N THR A 429 -10.83 -9.09 -2.61
CA THR A 429 -12.23 -8.61 -2.73
C THR A 429 -12.30 -7.12 -2.99
N PRO A 430 -13.29 -6.65 -3.77
CA PRO A 430 -13.59 -5.23 -3.88
C PRO A 430 -13.85 -4.63 -2.50
N GLY A 431 -13.45 -3.38 -2.32
CA GLY A 431 -13.49 -2.71 -1.02
C GLY A 431 -12.40 -3.15 -0.04
N THR A 432 -11.50 -4.06 -0.43
CA THR A 432 -10.42 -4.54 0.43
C THR A 432 -9.08 -4.67 -0.31
N PRO A 433 -8.14 -3.71 -0.17
CA PRO A 433 -8.26 -2.48 0.61
C PRO A 433 -9.40 -1.57 0.17
N GLU A 434 -9.82 -0.63 1.04
CA GLU A 434 -11.07 0.17 0.92
C GLU A 434 -11.45 0.63 -0.49
N PHE A 435 -10.46 0.92 -1.31
CA PHE A 435 -10.63 1.45 -2.65
C PHE A 435 -10.60 0.40 -3.78
N ASN A 436 -10.22 -0.85 -3.51
CA ASN A 436 -10.13 -1.91 -4.50
C ASN A 436 -11.43 -2.08 -5.27
N THR A 437 -11.32 -2.13 -6.59
CA THR A 437 -12.47 -2.25 -7.49
C THR A 437 -12.70 -3.67 -8.01
N ARG A 438 -11.75 -4.60 -7.81
CA ARG A 438 -11.76 -5.92 -8.47
C ARG A 438 -11.71 -7.12 -7.53
N SER A 439 -12.34 -8.20 -7.97
CA SER A 439 -12.34 -9.49 -7.28
C SER A 439 -11.39 -10.46 -7.99
N TYR A 440 -10.31 -10.89 -7.33
CA TYR A 440 -9.39 -11.86 -7.91
C TYR A 440 -9.31 -13.13 -7.08
N MET A 441 -9.27 -14.27 -7.76
CA MET A 441 -8.88 -15.56 -7.19
C MET A 441 -7.51 -15.92 -7.75
N ILE A 442 -6.55 -16.23 -6.89
CA ILE A 442 -5.19 -16.56 -7.28
C ILE A 442 -4.91 -17.98 -6.84
N VAL A 443 -4.54 -18.82 -7.80
CA VAL A 443 -4.27 -20.25 -7.61
C VAL A 443 -2.82 -20.52 -7.97
N PHE A 444 -2.05 -21.13 -7.07
CA PHE A 444 -0.68 -21.55 -7.35
C PHE A 444 -0.57 -23.08 -7.30
N LEU A 445 -0.13 -23.67 -8.40
CA LEU A 445 -0.08 -25.12 -8.60
C LEU A 445 1.33 -25.69 -8.37
N GLU A 446 1.41 -27.01 -8.21
CA GLU A 446 2.68 -27.69 -7.92
C GLU A 446 3.69 -27.68 -9.07
N ASN A 447 3.29 -27.34 -10.30
CA ASN A 447 4.22 -27.12 -11.41
C ASN A 447 4.91 -25.74 -11.35
N GLY A 448 4.61 -24.91 -10.35
CA GLY A 448 5.18 -23.56 -10.22
C GLY A 448 4.41 -22.49 -10.98
N ILE A 449 3.21 -22.79 -11.50
CA ILE A 449 2.36 -21.83 -12.22
C ILE A 449 1.34 -21.23 -11.26
N GLY A 450 1.32 -19.90 -11.20
CA GLY A 450 0.28 -19.09 -10.61
C GLY A 450 -0.70 -18.57 -11.67
N THR A 451 -1.99 -18.78 -11.47
CA THR A 451 -3.05 -18.26 -12.34
C THR A 451 -3.96 -17.32 -11.58
N ILE A 452 -4.23 -16.14 -12.16
CA ILE A 452 -5.11 -15.12 -11.63
C ILE A 452 -6.40 -15.13 -12.44
N TYR A 453 -7.51 -15.35 -11.75
CA TYR A 453 -8.85 -15.37 -12.32
C TYR A 453 -9.64 -14.14 -11.89
N ASP A 454 -10.36 -13.53 -12.82
CA ASP A 454 -11.33 -12.48 -12.52
C ASP A 454 -12.65 -13.12 -12.07
N VAL A 455 -12.97 -12.93 -10.80
CA VAL A 455 -14.19 -13.49 -10.20
C VAL A 455 -15.43 -12.66 -10.56
N GLN A 456 -15.28 -11.42 -11.03
CA GLN A 456 -16.41 -10.59 -11.47
C GLN A 456 -17.07 -11.13 -12.74
N THR A 457 -16.29 -11.80 -13.60
CA THR A 457 -16.79 -12.41 -14.84
C THR A 457 -17.84 -13.49 -14.62
N LEU A 458 -17.94 -14.05 -13.41
CA LEU A 458 -18.98 -15.02 -13.05
C LEU A 458 -20.40 -14.44 -13.10
N SER A 459 -20.54 -13.11 -13.11
CA SER A 459 -21.84 -12.45 -13.30
C SER A 459 -22.35 -12.55 -14.74
N THR A 460 -21.47 -12.76 -15.71
CA THR A 460 -21.80 -12.76 -17.15
C THR A 460 -21.42 -14.07 -17.86
N GLN A 461 -20.57 -14.90 -17.24
CA GLN A 461 -20.08 -16.15 -17.81
C GLN A 461 -20.09 -17.26 -16.75
N ASN A 462 -20.24 -18.51 -17.17
CA ASN A 462 -20.27 -19.67 -16.26
C ASN A 462 -18.87 -20.11 -15.79
N THR A 463 -17.81 -19.62 -16.43
CA THR A 463 -16.41 -19.94 -16.11
C THR A 463 -15.64 -18.66 -15.85
N PRO A 464 -14.83 -18.60 -14.78
CA PRO A 464 -14.06 -17.40 -14.48
C PRO A 464 -12.97 -17.18 -15.54
N GLN A 465 -12.86 -15.96 -16.04
CA GLN A 465 -11.84 -15.59 -17.02
C GLN A 465 -10.44 -15.59 -16.39
N THR A 466 -9.48 -16.19 -17.06
CA THR A 466 -8.06 -16.03 -16.73
C THR A 466 -7.59 -14.64 -17.15
N VAL A 467 -7.12 -13.86 -16.19
CA VAL A 467 -6.54 -12.52 -16.42
C VAL A 467 -5.07 -12.65 -16.79
N CYS A 468 -4.36 -13.51 -16.07
CA CYS A 468 -2.92 -13.67 -16.20
C CYS A 468 -2.48 -15.01 -15.63
N SER A 469 -1.42 -15.57 -16.21
CA SER A 469 -0.64 -16.65 -15.61
C SER A 469 0.81 -16.20 -15.50
N PHE A 470 1.46 -16.58 -14.40
CA PHE A 470 2.88 -16.35 -14.15
C PHE A 470 3.51 -17.65 -13.65
N SER A 471 4.80 -17.82 -13.87
CA SER A 471 5.52 -19.05 -13.48
C SER A 471 6.74 -18.70 -12.65
N ASP A 472 6.96 -19.48 -11.60
CA ASP A 472 8.19 -19.46 -10.84
C ASP A 472 8.57 -20.87 -10.38
N THR A 473 9.62 -21.40 -11.02
CA THR A 473 10.11 -22.76 -10.78
C THR A 473 10.75 -22.92 -9.40
N ASP A 474 11.22 -21.84 -8.76
CA ASP A 474 11.79 -21.89 -7.41
C ASP A 474 10.72 -22.30 -6.37
N TYR A 475 9.45 -22.03 -6.69
CA TYR A 475 8.30 -22.36 -5.86
C TYR A 475 7.49 -23.57 -6.37
N ALA A 476 7.99 -24.29 -7.39
CA ALA A 476 7.40 -25.55 -7.85
C ALA A 476 7.62 -26.69 -6.82
N GLY A 477 6.81 -27.74 -6.92
CA GLY A 477 6.86 -28.93 -6.08
C GLY A 477 6.20 -28.76 -4.71
N HIS A 478 5.61 -29.85 -4.22
CA HIS A 478 5.05 -29.94 -2.87
C HIS A 478 6.16 -30.29 -1.87
N LEU A 479 6.44 -29.39 -0.92
CA LEU A 479 7.35 -29.62 0.20
C LEU A 479 6.58 -29.56 1.51
N ARG A 480 6.51 -30.68 2.22
CA ARG A 480 5.74 -30.80 3.47
C ARG A 480 6.34 -29.95 4.60
N ASP A 481 7.66 -29.91 4.69
CA ASP A 481 8.38 -29.22 5.77
C ASP A 481 8.62 -27.72 5.48
N ALA A 482 8.33 -27.29 4.25
CA ALA A 482 8.42 -25.90 3.81
C ALA A 482 7.23 -25.57 2.89
N PRO A 483 6.00 -25.51 3.43
CA PRO A 483 4.81 -25.24 2.64
C PRO A 483 4.90 -23.86 1.98
N LEU A 484 4.37 -23.75 0.76
CA LEU A 484 4.25 -22.48 0.06
C LEU A 484 3.18 -21.62 0.73
N CYS A 485 3.51 -20.36 0.98
CA CYS A 485 2.55 -19.34 1.39
C CYS A 485 2.44 -18.28 0.29
N ILE A 486 1.23 -17.82 0.04
CA ILE A 486 0.94 -16.71 -0.87
C ILE A 486 0.30 -15.57 -0.08
N LEU A 487 0.80 -14.36 -0.31
CA LEU A 487 0.27 -13.13 0.27
C LEU A 487 -0.14 -12.20 -0.86
N THR A 488 -1.16 -11.39 -0.60
CA THR A 488 -1.64 -10.39 -1.56
C THR A 488 -1.72 -9.02 -0.90
N ALA A 489 -1.45 -7.99 -1.69
CA ALA A 489 -1.71 -6.61 -1.34
C ALA A 489 -2.13 -5.85 -2.59
N LEU A 490 -2.86 -4.75 -2.38
CA LEU A 490 -3.08 -3.76 -3.42
C LEU A 490 -2.33 -2.48 -3.05
N ARG A 491 -1.64 -1.93 -4.05
CA ARG A 491 -0.84 -0.72 -3.96
C ARG A 491 -1.44 0.34 -4.88
N GLY A 492 -1.40 1.59 -4.49
CA GLY A 492 -1.80 2.71 -5.35
C GLY A 492 -2.96 3.49 -4.75
N GLN A 493 -3.58 4.31 -5.59
CA GLN A 493 -4.76 5.08 -5.25
C GLN A 493 -6.01 4.37 -5.75
N ALA A 494 -7.16 4.80 -5.24
CA ALA A 494 -8.45 4.34 -5.72
C ALA A 494 -8.54 4.41 -7.25
N TYR A 495 -9.07 3.35 -7.87
CA TYR A 495 -9.21 3.15 -9.32
C TYR A 495 -7.89 3.01 -10.09
N HIS A 496 -6.75 3.08 -9.40
CA HIS A 496 -5.40 2.96 -9.94
C HIS A 496 -4.58 1.94 -9.15
N GLU A 497 -5.25 0.93 -8.63
CA GLU A 497 -4.64 -0.12 -7.82
C GLU A 497 -3.81 -1.07 -8.67
N VAL A 498 -2.73 -1.52 -8.07
CA VAL A 498 -1.81 -2.49 -8.62
C VAL A 498 -1.72 -3.65 -7.66
N LEU A 499 -2.02 -4.85 -8.15
CA LEU A 499 -1.91 -6.08 -7.39
C LEU A 499 -0.44 -6.43 -7.14
N ARG A 500 -0.10 -6.71 -5.88
CA ARG A 500 1.16 -7.34 -5.48
C ARG A 500 0.89 -8.73 -4.92
N ILE A 501 1.74 -9.67 -5.31
CA ILE A 501 1.73 -11.04 -4.82
C ILE A 501 3.11 -11.33 -4.24
N ALA A 502 3.17 -11.86 -3.02
CA ALA A 502 4.41 -12.42 -2.49
C ALA A 502 4.27 -13.94 -2.36
N LEU A 503 5.25 -14.66 -2.89
CA LEU A 503 5.44 -16.09 -2.66
C LEU A 503 6.51 -16.27 -1.59
N LEU A 504 6.18 -17.05 -0.57
CA LEU A 504 7.05 -17.34 0.56
C LEU A 504 7.28 -18.85 0.67
N ARG A 505 8.54 -19.24 0.80
CA ARG A 505 8.93 -20.62 1.12
C ARG A 505 10.27 -20.65 1.83
N GLY A 506 10.33 -21.31 2.98
CA GLY A 506 11.55 -21.35 3.79
C GLY A 506 12.01 -19.93 4.16
N PRO A 507 13.30 -19.58 3.97
CA PRO A 507 13.83 -18.25 4.31
C PRO A 507 13.71 -17.23 3.16
N SER A 508 13.05 -17.57 2.05
CA SER A 508 13.00 -16.73 0.84
C SER A 508 11.62 -16.19 0.55
N VAL A 509 11.56 -14.95 0.09
CA VAL A 509 10.34 -14.28 -0.38
C VAL A 509 10.60 -13.67 -1.75
N THR A 510 9.68 -13.90 -2.69
CA THR A 510 9.68 -13.24 -4.01
C THR A 510 8.40 -12.46 -4.18
N VAL A 511 8.52 -11.19 -4.59
CA VAL A 511 7.39 -10.29 -4.79
C VAL A 511 7.21 -9.99 -6.28
N TYR A 512 5.98 -10.14 -6.73
CA TYR A 512 5.52 -9.75 -8.06
C TYR A 512 4.58 -8.57 -7.95
N GLU A 513 4.62 -7.70 -8.95
CA GLU A 513 3.72 -6.58 -9.11
C GLU A 513 3.02 -6.69 -10.47
N GLN A 514 1.73 -6.36 -10.50
CA GLN A 514 0.97 -6.22 -11.72
C GLN A 514 1.54 -5.09 -12.60
N ALA A 515 1.81 -5.41 -13.86
CA ALA A 515 2.01 -4.46 -14.94
C ALA A 515 0.81 -4.53 -15.90
N GLY A 516 0.42 -3.38 -16.46
CA GLY A 516 -0.76 -3.28 -17.32
C GLY A 516 -2.10 -3.25 -16.55
N LYS A 517 -3.21 -3.11 -17.28
CA LYS A 517 -4.56 -3.14 -16.72
C LYS A 517 -5.23 -4.46 -17.10
N ALA A 518 -6.13 -4.93 -16.24
CA ALA A 518 -6.86 -6.18 -16.47
C ALA A 518 -7.72 -6.12 -17.75
N ASP A 519 -8.31 -4.96 -18.09
CA ASP A 519 -9.14 -4.84 -19.30
C ASP A 519 -8.34 -4.55 -20.59
N SER A 520 -7.05 -4.22 -20.49
CA SER A 520 -6.24 -3.86 -21.66
C SER A 520 -5.55 -5.03 -22.33
N GLY A 521 -5.82 -6.27 -21.90
CA GLY A 521 -5.23 -7.49 -22.46
C GLY A 521 -3.72 -7.61 -22.26
N ASN A 522 -3.11 -6.71 -21.49
CA ASN A 522 -1.67 -6.64 -21.24
C ASN A 522 -1.32 -6.85 -19.76
N PHE A 523 -2.25 -7.42 -18.98
CA PHE A 523 -2.01 -7.72 -17.57
C PHE A 523 -0.91 -8.77 -17.45
N GLN A 524 0.14 -8.43 -16.71
CA GLN A 524 1.26 -9.32 -16.44
C GLN A 524 1.69 -9.20 -14.98
N MET A 525 2.18 -10.28 -14.38
CA MET A 525 2.86 -10.22 -13.09
C MET A 525 4.37 -10.15 -13.32
N VAL A 526 5.00 -9.04 -12.91
CA VAL A 526 6.42 -8.80 -13.05
C VAL A 526 7.12 -9.02 -11.72
N ARG A 527 8.18 -9.82 -11.70
CA ARG A 527 9.04 -10.03 -10.52
C ARG A 527 9.76 -8.72 -10.17
N VAL A 528 9.44 -8.12 -9.03
CA VAL A 528 9.96 -6.79 -8.62
C VAL A 528 10.96 -6.86 -7.47
N ALA A 529 10.90 -7.90 -6.63
CA ALA A 529 11.86 -8.08 -5.56
C ALA A 529 12.11 -9.55 -5.26
N ASP A 530 13.38 -9.88 -5.03
CA ASP A 530 13.83 -11.15 -4.48
C ASP A 530 14.54 -10.90 -3.16
N MET A 531 13.96 -11.42 -2.09
CA MET A 531 14.49 -11.27 -0.75
C MET A 531 14.89 -12.64 -0.23
N TYR A 532 16.19 -12.87 -0.18
CA TYR A 532 16.78 -14.08 0.37
C TYR A 532 17.14 -13.85 1.80
N ASP A 533 17.03 -14.93 2.56
CA ASP A 533 17.54 -14.97 3.91
C ASP A 533 16.98 -13.83 4.79
N VAL A 534 15.68 -13.56 4.64
CA VAL A 534 15.01 -12.43 5.32
C VAL A 534 15.02 -12.59 6.84
N GLN A 535 15.33 -13.78 7.34
CA GLN A 535 15.37 -14.11 8.76
C GLN A 535 16.70 -14.76 9.19
N GLU A 536 17.82 -14.58 8.47
CA GLU A 536 19.19 -15.00 8.89
C GLU A 536 19.39 -16.52 9.10
N GLY A 537 18.92 -17.32 8.17
CA GLY A 537 19.06 -18.75 8.01
C GLY A 537 17.81 -19.49 8.46
N ASP A 538 16.93 -18.80 9.17
CA ASP A 538 15.71 -19.36 9.74
C ASP A 538 14.55 -19.26 8.74
N PRO A 539 13.73 -20.32 8.59
CA PRO A 539 12.51 -20.23 7.82
C PRO A 539 11.59 -19.12 8.33
N VAL A 540 10.90 -18.45 7.42
CA VAL A 540 9.89 -17.46 7.78
C VAL A 540 8.67 -18.19 8.32
N LYS A 541 8.27 -17.85 9.55
CA LYS A 541 7.07 -18.35 10.21
C LYS A 541 5.84 -17.53 9.83
N HIS A 542 5.96 -16.21 9.85
CA HIS A 542 4.89 -15.29 9.46
C HIS A 542 5.42 -14.19 8.56
N ALA A 543 4.62 -13.78 7.58
CA ALA A 543 4.88 -12.64 6.73
C ALA A 543 3.58 -11.92 6.37
N VAL A 544 3.63 -10.58 6.31
CA VAL A 544 2.48 -9.75 5.92
C VAL A 544 2.95 -8.54 5.13
N PHE A 545 2.15 -8.13 4.15
CA PHE A 545 2.35 -6.83 3.51
C PHE A 545 2.01 -5.69 4.48
N LEU A 546 2.73 -4.59 4.32
CA LEU A 546 2.56 -3.35 5.06
C LEU A 546 2.35 -2.18 4.08
N GLN A 547 1.65 -1.14 4.57
CA GLN A 547 1.45 0.14 3.91
C GLN A 547 0.97 -0.02 2.47
N ASN A 548 -0.14 -0.73 2.26
CA ASN A 548 -0.70 -0.99 0.93
C ASN A 548 0.32 -1.62 -0.02
N GLY A 549 1.01 -2.66 0.47
CA GLY A 549 2.02 -3.40 -0.28
C GLY A 549 3.35 -2.67 -0.50
N LEU A 550 3.60 -1.49 0.08
CA LEU A 550 4.89 -0.79 0.00
C LEU A 550 6.00 -1.42 0.85
N GLY A 551 5.62 -2.25 1.83
CA GLY A 551 6.56 -2.96 2.68
C GLY A 551 6.15 -4.40 2.96
N LEU A 552 7.06 -5.15 3.58
CA LEU A 552 6.84 -6.49 4.09
C LEU A 552 7.37 -6.60 5.52
N ALA A 553 6.57 -7.15 6.43
CA ALA A 553 7.05 -7.61 7.73
C ALA A 553 7.23 -9.12 7.71
N THR A 554 8.30 -9.61 8.34
CA THR A 554 8.55 -11.06 8.49
C THR A 554 9.00 -11.41 9.91
N SER A 555 8.72 -12.64 10.35
CA SER A 555 9.26 -13.24 11.58
C SER A 555 9.66 -14.70 11.35
N GLY A 556 10.64 -15.18 12.11
CA GLY A 556 11.16 -16.56 12.04
C GLY A 556 10.56 -17.51 13.09
N TYR A 557 11.02 -18.77 13.10
CA TYR A 557 10.69 -19.80 14.10
C TYR A 557 11.61 -19.78 15.32
N ALA A 558 12.87 -19.35 15.16
CA ALA A 558 13.86 -19.42 16.24
C ALA A 558 13.70 -18.30 17.27
N ASP A 559 13.82 -18.67 18.55
CA ASP A 559 13.75 -17.75 19.68
C ASP A 559 14.79 -16.62 19.59
N GLY A 560 14.32 -15.39 19.86
CA GLY A 560 15.15 -14.18 19.89
C GLY A 560 15.12 -13.33 18.62
N ARG A 561 14.38 -13.75 17.57
CA ARG A 561 14.31 -13.04 16.29
C ARG A 561 13.11 -12.10 16.22
N HIS A 562 13.45 -10.86 15.99
CA HIS A 562 12.57 -9.71 15.92
C HIS A 562 11.70 -9.71 14.65
N VAL A 563 10.65 -8.91 14.66
CA VAL A 563 9.91 -8.64 13.42
C VAL A 563 10.76 -7.72 12.55
N ARG A 564 11.09 -8.18 11.34
CA ARG A 564 11.95 -7.45 10.40
C ARG A 564 11.08 -6.77 9.35
N LEU A 565 11.30 -5.47 9.16
CA LEU A 565 10.52 -4.62 8.25
C LEU A 565 11.36 -4.33 7.00
N PHE A 566 10.86 -4.67 5.82
CA PHE A 566 11.51 -4.50 4.53
C PHE A 566 10.73 -3.54 3.64
N ALA A 567 11.35 -2.46 3.17
CA ALA A 567 10.75 -1.64 2.12
C ALA A 567 10.85 -2.38 0.78
N LEU A 568 9.75 -2.39 0.04
CA LEU A 568 9.71 -2.94 -1.30
C LEU A 568 9.91 -1.81 -2.32
N PRO A 569 10.48 -2.09 -3.50
CA PRO A 569 10.66 -1.07 -4.54
C PRO A 569 9.34 -0.38 -4.87
N SER A 570 9.32 0.95 -4.90
CA SER A 570 8.25 1.71 -5.58
C SER A 570 8.61 1.77 -7.06
N PRO A 571 7.65 1.81 -8.01
CA PRO A 571 7.99 2.02 -9.41
C PRO A 571 8.85 3.28 -9.54
N MET A 572 9.90 3.19 -10.36
CA MET A 572 10.58 4.37 -10.85
C MET A 572 9.54 5.25 -11.55
N GLU A 573 9.52 6.54 -11.21
CA GLU A 573 9.03 7.55 -12.13
C GLU A 573 9.85 7.38 -13.42
N THR A 574 9.22 6.87 -14.48
CA THR A 574 9.79 7.02 -15.81
C THR A 574 9.79 8.51 -16.10
N SER A 575 10.95 9.13 -15.91
CA SER A 575 11.27 10.52 -16.24
C SER A 575 11.07 10.82 -17.71
#